data_AF-W2SVI7-F1
#
_entry.id   AF-W2SVI7-F1
#
_cell.length_a   1.000
_cell.length_b   1.000
_cell.length_c   1.000
_cell.angle_alpha   90.00
_cell.angle_beta   90.00
_cell.angle_gamma   90.00
#
_symmetry.space_group_name_H-M   'P 1'
#
loop_
_entity.id
_entity.type
_entity.pdbx_description
1 polymer ?
#
loop_
_entity_poly.entity_id
_entity_poly.type
_entity_poly.pdbx_seq_one_letter_code
_entity_poly.pdbx_strand_id
1 'polypeptide(L)'
;RDRMDEVVETRSRQIFQIVGIPTAEREEDYLIITLYSLLDNLDSYYRKDIGFLVMFASNDTELIKSKTAELHMVFSDQILDGLLFSYV
;
A
#
# COMPACT_ATOMS: atom_id res chain seq x y z
N ARG A 1 -8.55 41.28 29.50
CA ARG A 1 -7.97 40.11 30.19
C ARG A 1 -9.17 39.43 30.82
N ASP A 2 -9.92 38.57 30.12
CA ASP A 2 -9.47 37.28 29.57
C ASP A 2 -10.19 36.94 28.26
N ARG A 3 -9.51 37.19 27.13
CA ARG A 3 -9.66 36.36 25.93
C ARG A 3 -8.33 35.65 25.79
N MET A 4 -8.14 34.61 26.61
CA MET A 4 -7.08 33.64 26.32
C MET A 4 -7.74 32.65 25.38
N ASP A 5 -7.33 32.80 24.14
CA ASP A 5 -7.66 31.99 22.99
C ASP A 5 -7.71 30.53 23.42
N GLU A 6 -8.92 29.97 23.38
CA GLU A 6 -9.10 28.53 23.30
C GLU A 6 -8.34 28.12 22.03
N VAL A 7 -7.12 27.62 22.23
CA VAL A 7 -6.32 27.02 21.17
C VAL A 7 -7.13 25.80 20.75
N VAL A 8 -7.99 26.00 19.75
CA VAL A 8 -8.63 24.94 19.00
C VAL A 8 -7.50 24.29 18.23
N GLU A 9 -6.78 23.39 18.91
CA GLU A 9 -5.86 22.46 18.31
C GLU A 9 -6.70 21.55 17.43
N THR A 10 -6.95 22.04 16.22
CA THR A 10 -7.63 21.28 15.18
C THR A 10 -6.66 20.17 14.83
N ARG A 11 -6.76 19.03 15.51
CA ARG A 11 -6.06 17.82 15.10
C ARG A 11 -6.53 17.52 13.68
N SER A 12 -5.75 17.97 12.70
CA SER A 12 -5.88 17.56 11.32
C SER A 12 -5.98 16.04 11.37
N ARG A 13 -7.13 15.46 11.03
CA ARG A 13 -7.23 14.00 10.90
C ARG A 13 -6.14 13.59 9.93
N GLN A 14 -5.16 12.82 10.40
CA GLN A 14 -4.17 12.22 9.53
C GLN A 14 -4.94 11.23 8.65
N ILE A 15 -5.13 11.60 7.38
CA ILE A 15 -5.88 10.80 6.42
C ILE A 15 -4.89 9.75 5.90
N PHE A 16 -5.11 8.49 6.26
CA PHE A 16 -4.40 7.39 5.64
C PHE A 16 -4.97 7.15 4.23
N GLN A 17 -4.13 7.27 3.21
CA GLN A 17 -4.52 7.14 1.82
C GLN A 17 -4.22 5.72 1.31
N ILE A 18 -5.21 5.06 0.70
CA ILE A 18 -4.99 3.80 -0.01
C ILE A 18 -4.97 4.02 -1.52
N VAL A 19 -3.93 3.53 -2.17
CA VAL A 19 -3.78 3.48 -3.62
C VAL A 19 -4.01 2.05 -4.09
N GLY A 20 -5.10 1.83 -4.83
CA GLY A 20 -5.38 0.54 -5.45
C GLY A 20 -4.55 0.34 -6.72
N ILE A 21 -3.90 -0.82 -6.83
CA ILE A 21 -3.11 -1.26 -7.99
C ILE A 21 -3.82 -2.46 -8.62
N PRO A 22 -4.70 -2.22 -9.61
CA PRO A 22 -5.36 -3.30 -10.34
C PRO A 22 -4.33 -4.07 -11.18
N THR A 23 -4.29 -5.38 -10.99
CA THR A 23 -3.32 -6.29 -11.61
C THR A 23 -4.08 -7.38 -12.36
N ALA A 24 -3.99 -7.38 -13.68
CA ALA A 24 -4.51 -8.43 -14.52
C ALA A 24 -3.42 -9.46 -14.84
N GLU A 25 -3.84 -10.68 -15.20
CA GLU A 25 -2.93 -11.68 -15.75
C GLU A 25 -2.33 -11.19 -17.08
N ARG A 26 -1.04 -11.44 -17.28
CA ARG A 26 -0.28 -11.00 -18.45
C ARG A 26 0.73 -12.07 -18.83
N GLU A 27 1.08 -12.10 -20.11
CA GLU A 27 2.13 -12.98 -20.65
C GLU A 27 3.51 -12.66 -20.05
N GLU A 28 3.81 -11.37 -19.88
CA GLU A 28 4.96 -10.89 -19.12
C GLU A 28 4.49 -10.29 -17.79
N ASP A 29 4.93 -10.91 -16.70
CA ASP A 29 4.65 -10.42 -15.36
C ASP A 29 5.76 -9.46 -14.88
N TYR A 30 5.35 -8.22 -14.63
CA TYR A 30 6.21 -7.15 -14.14
C TYR A 30 5.69 -6.55 -12.81
N LEU A 31 4.75 -7.22 -12.12
CA LEU A 31 4.18 -6.75 -10.87
C LEU A 31 5.29 -6.50 -9.83
N ILE A 32 6.15 -7.49 -9.61
CA ILE A 32 7.20 -7.43 -8.60
C ILE A 32 8.17 -6.28 -8.89
N ILE A 33 8.65 -6.17 -10.12
CA ILE A 33 9.58 -5.11 -10.53
C ILE A 33 8.93 -3.72 -10.39
N THR A 34 7.64 -3.61 -10.74
CA THR A 34 6.88 -2.36 -10.61
C THR A 34 6.73 -1.95 -9.16
N LEU A 35 6.40 -2.89 -8.28
CA LEU A 35 6.28 -2.64 -6.85
C LEU A 35 7.62 -2.28 -6.22
N TYR A 36 8.72 -2.94 -6.59
CA TYR A 36 10.06 -2.53 -6.15
C TYR A 36 10.34 -1.08 -6.52
N SER A 37 10.19 -0.75 -7.81
CA SER A 37 10.43 0.61 -8.29
C SER A 37 9.52 1.63 -7.59
N LEU A 38 8.27 1.29 -7.31
CA LEU A 38 7.34 2.19 -6.64
C LEU A 38 7.71 2.43 -5.18
N LEU A 39 7.97 1.35 -4.43
CA LEU A 39 8.19 1.41 -2.99
C LEU A 39 9.58 1.97 -2.65
N ASP A 40 10.61 1.64 -3.43
CA ASP A 40 11.98 2.14 -3.23
C ASP A 40 12.09 3.64 -3.47
N ASN A 41 11.31 4.17 -4.42
CA ASN A 41 11.29 5.60 -4.73
C ASN A 41 10.27 6.40 -3.90
N LEU A 42 9.50 5.74 -3.02
CA LEU A 42 8.59 6.43 -2.14
C LEU A 42 9.35 7.13 -1.01
N ASP A 43 9.20 8.45 -0.95
CA ASP A 43 9.77 9.27 0.13
C ASP A 43 9.33 8.75 1.51
N SER A 44 10.34 8.53 2.36
CA SER A 44 10.19 8.12 3.75
C SER A 44 9.17 8.94 4.54
N TYR A 45 8.98 10.21 4.20
CA TYR A 45 7.99 11.08 4.86
C TYR A 45 6.56 10.56 4.67
N TYR A 46 6.22 10.04 3.48
CA TYR A 46 4.86 9.59 3.16
C TYR A 46 4.56 8.14 3.53
N ARG A 47 5.59 7.33 3.81
CA ARG A 47 5.43 5.87 4.05
C ARG A 47 4.49 5.50 5.20
N LYS A 48 4.21 6.43 6.12
CA LYS A 48 3.29 6.21 7.27
C LYS A 48 1.84 6.64 6.99
N ASP A 49 1.62 7.37 5.91
CA ASP A 49 0.32 7.97 5.57
C ASP A 49 -0.30 7.35 4.32
N ILE A 50 0.39 6.41 3.67
CA ILE A 50 -0.05 5.75 2.44
C ILE A 50 0.03 4.23 2.54
N GLY A 51 -0.90 3.55 1.90
CA GLY A 51 -0.91 2.11 1.69
C GLY A 51 -1.19 1.76 0.23
N PHE A 52 -0.52 0.74 -0.28
CA PHE A 52 -0.77 0.22 -1.63
C PHE A 52 -1.52 -1.10 -1.56
N LEU A 53 -2.65 -1.18 -2.26
CA LEU A 53 -3.49 -2.38 -2.29
C LEU A 53 -3.40 -3.03 -3.66
N VAL A 54 -2.78 -4.20 -3.77
CA VAL A 54 -2.77 -4.99 -5.00
C VAL A 54 -4.12 -5.68 -5.16
N MET A 55 -4.78 -5.46 -6.30
CA MET A 55 -6.10 -5.99 -6.61
C MET A 55 -6.02 -6.90 -7.84
N PHE A 56 -6.16 -8.21 -7.66
CA PHE A 56 -6.11 -9.16 -8.77
C PHE A 56 -7.42 -9.15 -9.57
N ALA A 57 -7.32 -8.81 -10.85
CA ALA A 57 -8.41 -8.88 -11.82
C ALA A 57 -8.45 -10.27 -12.48
N SER A 58 -8.55 -11.32 -11.65
CA SER A 58 -8.67 -12.70 -12.09
C SER A 58 -9.69 -13.45 -11.23
N ASN A 59 -10.28 -14.50 -11.78
CA ASN A 59 -11.09 -15.47 -11.03
C ASN A 59 -10.33 -16.77 -10.75
N ASP A 60 -9.10 -16.91 -11.26
CA ASP A 60 -8.25 -18.07 -10.99
C ASP A 60 -7.66 -17.94 -9.58
N THR A 61 -8.24 -18.68 -8.65
CA THR A 61 -7.86 -18.68 -7.24
C THR A 61 -6.46 -19.23 -6.99
N GLU A 62 -5.95 -20.15 -7.83
CA GLU A 62 -4.61 -20.71 -7.64
C GLU A 62 -3.55 -19.71 -8.12
N LEU A 63 -3.83 -19.00 -9.21
CA LEU A 63 -3.00 -17.87 -9.65
C LEU A 63 -2.95 -16.77 -8.56
N ILE A 64 -4.10 -16.39 -8.00
CA ILE A 64 -4.19 -15.38 -6.92
C ILE A 64 -3.36 -15.82 -5.71
N LYS A 65 -3.52 -17.06 -5.23
CA LYS A 65 -2.75 -17.58 -4.10
C LYS A 65 -1.25 -17.57 -4.37
N SER A 66 -0.86 -18.02 -5.57
CA SER A 66 0.55 -18.05 -5.98
C SER A 66 1.17 -16.65 -5.99
N LYS A 67 0.46 -15.68 -6.60
CA LYS A 67 0.90 -14.28 -6.65
C LYS A 67 0.95 -13.63 -5.28
N THR A 68 -0.06 -13.87 -4.44
CA THR A 68 -0.06 -13.38 -3.06
C THR A 68 1.10 -13.99 -2.27
N ALA A 69 1.38 -15.28 -2.39
CA ALA A 69 2.52 -15.91 -1.73
C ALA A 69 3.87 -15.30 -2.20
N GLU A 70 4.01 -15.03 -3.49
CA GLU A 70 5.18 -14.35 -4.06
C GLU A 70 5.34 -12.94 -3.47
N LEU A 71 4.27 -12.15 -3.40
CA LEU A 71 4.28 -10.82 -2.77
C LEU A 71 4.69 -10.89 -1.30
N HIS A 72 4.17 -11.84 -0.53
CA HIS A 72 4.53 -12.02 0.88
C HIS A 72 5.99 -12.45 1.08
N MET A 73 6.53 -13.23 0.16
CA MET A 73 7.93 -13.65 0.20
C MET A 73 8.90 -12.50 -0.11
N VAL A 74 8.53 -11.64 -1.08
CA VAL A 74 9.41 -10.58 -1.60
C VAL A 74 9.29 -9.28 -0.80
N PHE A 75 8.09 -8.93 -0.34
CA PHE A 75 7.77 -7.65 0.31
C PHE A 75 7.31 -7.82 1.76
N SER A 76 7.87 -8.81 2.48
CA SER A 76 7.48 -9.11 3.86
C SER A 76 7.50 -7.88 4.77
N ASP A 77 8.55 -7.07 4.65
CA ASP A 77 8.74 -5.90 5.52
C ASP A 77 7.72 -4.82 5.20
N GLN A 78 7.46 -4.53 3.92
CA GLN A 78 6.48 -3.53 3.51
C GLN A 78 5.04 -3.96 3.87
N ILE A 79 4.77 -5.26 3.88
CA ILE A 79 3.49 -5.80 4.34
C ILE A 79 3.36 -5.67 5.87
N LEU A 80 4.40 -6.01 6.63
CA LEU A 80 4.41 -5.89 8.09
C LEU A 80 4.29 -4.43 8.55
N ASP A 81 4.91 -3.51 7.82
CA ASP A 81 4.86 -2.07 8.09
C ASP A 81 3.55 -1.41 7.65
N GLY A 82 2.64 -2.16 7.00
CA GLY A 82 1.35 -1.64 6.51
C GLY A 82 1.46 -0.73 5.29
N LEU A 83 2.57 -0.80 4.56
CA LEU A 83 2.79 -0.05 3.33
C LEU A 83 2.22 -0.78 2.10
N LEU A 84 2.23 -2.12 2.09
CA LEU A 84 1.71 -2.95 1.01
C LEU A 84 0.65 -3.94 1.53
N PHE A 85 -0.42 -4.11 0.78
CA PHE A 85 -1.52 -5.02 1.07
C PHE A 85 -1.79 -5.90 -0.16
N SER A 86 -1.93 -7.21 0.08
CA SER A 86 -2.43 -8.18 -0.89
C SER A 86 -3.42 -9.10 -0.20
N TYR A 87 -4.62 -9.25 -0.77
CA TYR A 87 -5.64 -10.16 -0.24
C TYR A 87 -5.67 -11.46 -1.06
N VAL A 88 -5.97 -12.55 -0.37
CA VAL A 88 -6.36 -13.85 -0.95
C VAL A 88 -7.87 -13.96 -0.95
#